data_AF-A0A1L9TZG6-F1
#
_entry.id   AF-A0A1L9TZG6-F1
#
_cell.length_a   1.000
_cell.length_b   1.000
_cell.length_c   1.000
_cell.angle_alpha   90.00
_cell.angle_beta   90.00
_cell.angle_gamma   90.00
#
_symmetry.space_group_name_H-M   'P 1'
#
loop_
_entity.id
_entity.type
_entity.pdbx_description
1 polymer ?
#
loop_
_entity_poly.entity_id
_entity_poly.type
_entity_poly.pdbx_seq_one_letter_code
_entity_poly.pdbx_strand_id
1 'polypeptide(L)'
;MDENNSGIAKKPACDNCKGRKTKCDRGSPCSSCVAANLECKLTQRAPEKRQRVLISARYDEAIESVDRSLQDVSRSLKKLLHNSERHQQPHNDSPTPFVSNHLLDTSGASEGYTGDSSFEAHVQRVTDAIKNAALSLDLSRADANFSTTHATKILHTPDNEDTSLVSSAYPSAFQVRYPELDGRSLPPLDPVLRLLRLLHIEKQRFFIDVPVVGEPEFEEICQKVYFAVNHYSLSAWVIVNAGLYYLFLNLGPHHLSQIAVTTDDIQEMLRLVSTNLDAAIQSIRLCQDPSLQWCQALSLLTNYCLRAGRSAVAWTMISSASRMCIDLGFHRLSSDMGKDNTKKRSIFWHVYVMNTGMAFTLGRTPSIPQYDIATTLPSLSHATPGVPFSLYFGFVQFSFIVGEMHIQLFSAAAQRSSPQARADSAQTFAAKLAKVNNDVKRVRSAFRPIRTSRIRR
;
A
#
# COMPACT_ATOMS: atom_id res chain seq x y z
N MET A 1 -60.84 11.54 -26.90
CA MET A 1 -61.00 10.36 -27.76
C MET A 1 -59.62 10.03 -28.30
N ASP A 2 -59.00 9.08 -27.62
CA ASP A 2 -57.75 8.42 -27.96
C ASP A 2 -57.83 7.68 -29.30
N GLU A 3 -56.65 7.43 -29.89
CA GLU A 3 -56.22 6.33 -30.81
C GLU A 3 -55.22 6.88 -31.85
N ASN A 4 -54.09 6.29 -32.20
CA ASN A 4 -53.40 5.05 -31.84
C ASN A 4 -51.98 5.13 -32.46
N ASN A 5 -50.90 5.11 -31.68
CA ASN A 5 -49.55 4.90 -32.25
C ASN A 5 -48.80 3.85 -31.43
N SER A 6 -49.14 2.60 -31.71
CA SER A 6 -48.49 1.40 -31.20
C SER A 6 -46.99 1.41 -31.57
N GLY A 7 -46.13 1.50 -30.56
CA GLY A 7 -44.68 1.36 -30.71
C GLY A 7 -44.29 -0.03 -31.24
N ILE A 8 -43.95 -0.10 -32.53
CA ILE A 8 -43.38 -1.31 -33.13
C ILE A 8 -41.94 -1.46 -32.62
N ALA A 9 -41.72 -2.42 -31.73
CA ALA A 9 -40.39 -2.83 -31.28
C ALA A 9 -39.51 -3.21 -32.49
N LYS A 10 -38.45 -2.42 -32.75
CA LYS A 10 -37.53 -2.67 -33.85
C LYS A 10 -36.84 -4.03 -33.67
N LYS A 11 -37.16 -5.01 -34.52
CA LYS A 11 -36.54 -6.36 -34.52
C LYS A 11 -35.00 -6.26 -34.59
N PRO A 12 -34.24 -7.09 -33.86
CA PRO A 12 -32.78 -7.05 -33.87
C PRO A 12 -32.21 -7.55 -35.21
N ALA A 13 -30.95 -7.21 -35.49
CA ALA A 13 -30.22 -7.76 -36.65
C ALA A 13 -29.94 -9.26 -36.45
N CYS A 14 -29.91 -10.04 -37.55
CA CYS A 14 -29.59 -11.46 -37.54
C CYS A 14 -28.12 -11.73 -37.15
N ASP A 15 -27.82 -12.96 -36.78
CA ASP A 15 -26.52 -13.33 -36.21
C ASP A 15 -25.38 -13.21 -37.23
N ASN A 16 -25.64 -13.53 -38.50
CA ASN A 16 -24.66 -13.42 -39.58
C ASN A 16 -24.31 -11.96 -39.91
N CYS A 17 -25.29 -11.06 -39.99
CA CYS A 17 -25.01 -9.63 -40.18
C CYS A 17 -24.29 -9.02 -38.98
N LYS A 18 -24.61 -9.45 -37.75
CA LYS A 18 -23.89 -9.03 -36.54
C LYS A 18 -22.43 -9.50 -36.56
N GLY A 19 -22.17 -10.78 -36.86
CA GLY A 19 -20.82 -11.34 -36.92
C GLY A 19 -19.96 -10.69 -38.00
N ARG A 20 -20.56 -10.42 -39.17
CA ARG A 20 -19.87 -9.75 -40.29
C ARG A 20 -19.80 -8.23 -40.17
N LYS A 21 -20.45 -7.64 -39.16
CA LYS A 21 -20.61 -6.18 -38.98
C LYS A 21 -21.17 -5.47 -40.23
N THR A 22 -22.10 -6.10 -40.94
CA THR A 22 -22.76 -5.55 -42.13
C THR A 22 -24.19 -5.07 -41.82
N LYS A 23 -24.70 -4.14 -42.63
CA LYS A 23 -26.06 -3.59 -42.44
C LYS A 23 -27.12 -4.66 -42.67
N CYS A 24 -27.94 -4.92 -41.66
CA CYS A 24 -29.08 -5.83 -41.74
C CYS A 24 -30.36 -5.02 -41.98
N ASP A 25 -31.10 -5.40 -43.02
CA ASP A 25 -32.44 -4.90 -43.37
C ASP A 25 -33.55 -5.52 -42.49
N ARG A 26 -33.21 -6.46 -41.60
CA ARG A 26 -34.09 -7.05 -40.56
C ARG A 26 -35.31 -7.80 -41.10
N GLY A 27 -35.34 -8.11 -42.40
CA GLY A 27 -36.20 -9.13 -42.99
C GLY A 27 -35.80 -10.53 -42.50
N SER A 28 -36.72 -11.49 -42.57
CA SER A 28 -36.44 -12.90 -42.28
C SER A 28 -36.89 -13.75 -43.47
N PRO A 29 -35.96 -14.22 -44.33
CA PRO A 29 -34.51 -13.98 -44.33
C PRO A 29 -34.12 -12.55 -44.75
N CYS A 30 -32.97 -12.06 -44.29
CA CYS A 30 -32.51 -10.69 -44.57
C CYS A 30 -31.77 -10.64 -45.92
N SER A 31 -31.88 -9.53 -46.67
CA SER A 31 -31.32 -9.41 -48.03
C SER A 31 -29.81 -9.62 -48.08
N SER A 32 -29.10 -9.21 -47.03
CA SER A 32 -27.65 -9.42 -46.92
C SER A 32 -27.26 -10.88 -46.74
N CYS A 33 -28.10 -11.69 -46.07
CA CYS A 33 -27.87 -13.13 -45.92
C CYS A 33 -28.23 -13.87 -47.22
N VAL A 34 -29.32 -13.48 -47.89
CA VAL A 34 -29.72 -14.04 -49.19
C VAL A 34 -28.64 -13.81 -50.24
N ALA A 35 -28.17 -12.57 -50.38
CA ALA A 35 -27.12 -12.21 -51.36
C ALA A 35 -25.78 -12.92 -51.09
N ALA A 36 -25.51 -13.27 -49.82
CA ALA A 36 -24.31 -14.00 -49.43
C ALA A 36 -24.48 -15.53 -49.42
N ASN A 37 -25.67 -16.02 -49.79
CA ASN A 37 -26.07 -17.43 -49.71
C ASN A 37 -25.83 -18.05 -48.31
N LEU A 38 -26.16 -17.29 -47.26
CA LEU A 38 -26.00 -17.67 -45.86
C LEU A 38 -27.34 -17.87 -45.18
N GLU A 39 -27.41 -18.86 -44.28
CA GLU A 39 -28.60 -19.12 -43.48
C GLU A 39 -28.88 -17.95 -42.51
N CYS A 40 -30.07 -17.34 -42.61
CA CYS A 40 -30.42 -16.16 -41.82
C CYS A 40 -31.07 -16.56 -40.48
N LYS A 41 -30.24 -16.90 -39.48
CA LYS A 41 -30.70 -17.21 -38.11
C LYS A 41 -30.68 -15.97 -37.20
N LEU A 42 -31.70 -15.88 -36.36
CA LEU A 42 -31.83 -14.87 -35.31
C LEU A 42 -32.00 -15.61 -33.98
N THR A 43 -30.89 -15.92 -33.31
CA THR A 43 -30.94 -16.54 -31.99
C THR A 43 -31.41 -15.50 -30.97
N GLN A 44 -32.57 -15.74 -30.36
CA GLN A 44 -33.00 -15.01 -29.16
C GLN A 44 -32.16 -15.50 -27.98
N ARG A 45 -30.89 -15.08 -27.90
CA ARG A 45 -30.14 -15.18 -26.65
C ARG A 45 -30.77 -14.20 -25.67
N ALA A 46 -31.27 -14.71 -24.55
CA ALA A 46 -31.61 -13.90 -23.39
C ALA A 46 -30.41 -12.96 -23.10
N PRO A 47 -30.64 -11.68 -22.76
CA PRO A 47 -29.55 -10.76 -22.50
C PRO A 47 -28.73 -11.30 -21.33
N GLU A 48 -27.54 -11.81 -21.64
CA GLU A 48 -26.51 -12.04 -20.66
C GLU A 48 -26.33 -10.71 -19.93
N LYS A 49 -26.62 -10.68 -18.63
CA LYS A 49 -26.35 -9.50 -17.79
C LYS A 49 -24.85 -9.28 -17.81
N ARG A 50 -24.35 -8.59 -18.84
CA ARG A 50 -23.08 -7.88 -18.77
C ARG A 50 -23.29 -6.84 -17.69
N GLN A 51 -22.94 -7.22 -16.47
CA GLN A 51 -22.73 -6.29 -15.40
C GLN A 51 -21.59 -5.39 -15.89
N ARG A 52 -21.95 -4.27 -16.51
CA ARG A 52 -21.08 -3.10 -16.47
C ARG A 52 -20.88 -2.89 -14.98
N VAL A 53 -19.71 -3.24 -14.48
CA VAL A 53 -19.24 -2.75 -13.20
C VAL A 53 -19.21 -1.25 -13.39
N LEU A 54 -20.32 -0.63 -12.99
CA LEU A 54 -20.54 0.79 -13.08
C LEU A 54 -19.70 1.37 -11.96
N ILE A 55 -18.41 1.59 -12.26
CA ILE A 55 -17.54 2.43 -11.45
C ILE A 55 -18.25 3.78 -11.20
N SER A 56 -19.20 4.19 -12.07
CA SER A 56 -20.02 5.39 -11.86
C SER A 56 -21.08 5.28 -10.77
N ALA A 57 -21.62 4.13 -10.34
CA ALA A 57 -22.71 4.15 -9.33
C ALA A 57 -22.24 4.76 -8.00
N ARG A 58 -21.03 4.40 -7.56
CA ARG A 58 -20.39 5.02 -6.38
C ARG A 58 -20.00 6.48 -6.62
N TYR A 59 -19.57 6.85 -7.82
CA TYR A 59 -19.26 8.24 -8.14
C TYR A 59 -20.52 9.10 -8.29
N ASP A 60 -21.61 8.56 -8.83
CA ASP A 60 -22.90 9.20 -9.03
C ASP A 60 -23.58 9.38 -7.66
N GLU A 61 -23.57 8.35 -6.80
CA GLU A 61 -24.00 8.46 -5.40
C GLU A 61 -23.16 9.46 -4.60
N ALA A 62 -21.83 9.46 -4.81
CA ALA A 62 -20.95 10.44 -4.19
C ALA A 62 -21.24 11.86 -4.71
N ILE A 63 -21.46 12.05 -6.01
CA ILE A 63 -21.78 13.35 -6.62
C ILE A 63 -23.14 13.84 -6.12
N GLU A 64 -24.15 12.98 -6.06
CA GLU A 64 -25.45 13.33 -5.48
C GLU A 64 -25.35 13.65 -3.99
N SER A 65 -24.51 12.94 -3.26
CA SER A 65 -24.19 13.26 -1.86
C SER A 65 -23.48 14.60 -1.73
N VAL A 66 -22.57 14.94 -2.66
CA VAL A 66 -21.88 16.23 -2.72
C VAL A 66 -22.89 17.35 -2.95
N ASP A 67 -23.78 17.19 -3.92
CA ASP A 67 -24.78 18.20 -4.26
C ASP A 67 -25.74 18.44 -3.07
N ARG A 68 -26.20 17.37 -2.40
CA ARG A 68 -27.00 17.48 -1.18
C ARG A 68 -26.26 18.21 -0.06
N SER A 69 -25.01 17.84 0.23
CA SER A 69 -24.21 18.49 1.27
C SER A 69 -23.94 19.97 0.97
N LEU A 70 -23.66 20.33 -0.29
CA LEU A 70 -23.48 21.73 -0.71
C LEU A 70 -24.76 22.55 -0.57
N GLN A 71 -25.92 21.96 -0.90
CA GLN A 71 -27.21 22.61 -0.72
C GLN A 71 -27.55 22.82 0.76
N ASP A 72 -27.19 21.89 1.64
CA ASP A 72 -27.40 22.00 3.09
C ASP A 72 -26.49 23.04 3.74
N VAL A 73 -25.22 23.08 3.34
CA VAL A 73 -24.29 24.13 3.77
C VAL A 73 -24.76 25.50 3.26
N SER A 74 -25.20 25.60 2.00
CA SER A 74 -25.72 26.84 1.42
C SER A 74 -26.98 27.33 2.17
N ARG A 75 -27.92 26.44 2.50
CA ARG A 75 -29.12 26.78 3.27
C ARG A 75 -28.79 27.22 4.70
N SER A 76 -27.82 26.58 5.33
CA SER A 76 -27.38 26.92 6.69
C SER A 76 -26.69 28.27 6.73
N LEU A 77 -25.82 28.56 5.75
CA LEU A 77 -25.20 29.89 5.58
C LEU A 77 -26.23 30.99 5.34
N LYS A 78 -27.23 30.74 4.48
CA LYS A 78 -28.32 31.71 4.25
C LYS A 78 -29.11 32.01 5.53
N LYS A 79 -29.36 31.00 6.37
CA LYS A 79 -30.02 31.19 7.68
C LYS A 79 -29.16 31.97 8.68
N LEU A 80 -27.85 31.73 8.71
CA LEU A 80 -26.92 32.47 9.56
C LEU A 80 -26.79 33.94 9.12
N LEU A 81 -26.72 34.19 7.81
CA LEU A 81 -26.71 35.54 7.24
C LEU A 81 -28.00 36.30 7.56
N HIS A 82 -29.16 35.62 7.46
CA HIS A 82 -30.46 36.25 7.74
C HIS A 82 -30.69 36.52 9.24
N ASN A 83 -30.11 35.71 10.13
CA ASN A 83 -30.16 35.95 11.57
C ASN A 83 -29.20 37.06 12.01
N SER A 84 -28.05 37.21 11.34
CA SER A 84 -27.09 38.30 11.56
C SER A 84 -27.69 39.68 11.21
N GLU A 85 -28.51 39.76 10.16
CA GLU A 85 -29.18 41.01 9.77
C GLU A 85 -30.28 41.48 10.75
N ARG A 86 -30.75 40.62 11.66
CA ARG A 86 -31.82 40.94 12.62
C ARG A 86 -31.31 41.46 13.97
N HIS A 87 -30.01 41.40 14.26
CA HIS A 87 -29.43 41.88 15.53
C HIS A 87 -28.28 42.84 15.26
N GLN A 88 -28.60 44.07 14.85
CA GLN A 88 -27.71 45.20 15.02
C GLN A 88 -28.17 46.02 16.23
N GLN A 89 -27.61 45.74 17.41
CA GLN A 89 -27.42 46.77 18.43
C GLN A 89 -26.05 46.58 19.11
N PRO A 90 -25.36 47.68 19.47
CA PRO A 90 -23.93 47.66 19.78
C PRO A 90 -23.70 47.55 21.28
N HIS A 91 -22.87 46.62 21.76
CA HIS A 91 -22.20 46.78 23.05
C HIS A 91 -20.84 46.08 23.13
N ASN A 92 -19.89 46.79 23.74
CA ASN A 92 -18.50 46.46 24.04
C ASN A 92 -18.37 45.24 24.99
N ASP A 93 -17.37 44.38 24.77
CA ASP A 93 -16.13 44.35 25.58
C ASP A 93 -15.13 43.27 25.11
N SER A 94 -13.89 43.43 25.56
CA SER A 94 -12.62 42.80 25.12
C SER A 94 -12.14 41.65 26.06
N PRO A 95 -11.01 40.93 25.81
CA PRO A 95 -11.06 39.47 25.59
C PRO A 95 -10.23 38.59 26.57
N THR A 96 -10.29 37.26 26.33
CA THR A 96 -9.26 36.18 26.52
C THR A 96 -9.50 35.13 27.65
N PRO A 97 -8.79 33.97 27.67
CA PRO A 97 -8.91 32.83 26.73
C PRO A 97 -8.94 31.45 27.45
N PHE A 98 -9.21 30.35 26.73
CA PHE A 98 -8.38 29.12 26.66
C PHE A 98 -9.15 27.81 26.34
N VAL A 99 -8.77 27.28 25.17
CA VAL A 99 -8.85 25.94 24.56
C VAL A 99 -9.07 24.73 25.49
N SER A 100 -9.96 23.82 25.07
CA SER A 100 -9.76 22.38 25.32
C SER A 100 -10.15 21.55 24.09
N ASN A 101 -9.15 20.82 23.58
CA ASN A 101 -9.26 19.87 22.48
C ASN A 101 -9.93 18.58 22.96
N HIS A 102 -11.01 18.17 22.28
CA HIS A 102 -11.41 16.76 22.25
C HIS A 102 -11.29 16.24 20.82
N LEU A 103 -10.24 15.43 20.62
CA LEU A 103 -10.08 14.51 19.50
C LEU A 103 -11.14 13.41 19.64
N LEU A 104 -11.88 13.15 18.56
CA LEU A 104 -12.78 12.00 18.45
C LEU A 104 -12.09 10.91 17.62
N ASP A 105 -12.02 9.75 18.24
CA ASP A 105 -11.51 8.47 17.78
C ASP A 105 -12.55 7.81 16.85
N THR A 106 -12.22 7.68 15.56
CA THR A 106 -12.97 6.92 14.56
C THR A 106 -12.29 5.58 14.32
N SER A 107 -12.41 4.67 15.29
CA SER A 107 -12.01 3.27 15.16
C SER A 107 -13.20 2.47 14.63
N GLY A 108 -13.25 2.23 13.30
CA GLY A 108 -14.38 1.50 12.72
C GLY A 108 -14.32 1.04 11.27
N ALA A 109 -13.26 1.30 10.51
CA ALA A 109 -12.91 0.59 9.26
C ALA A 109 -11.50 1.03 8.87
N SER A 110 -10.58 0.10 8.67
CA SER A 110 -9.23 0.41 8.19
C SER A 110 -9.28 0.76 6.70
N GLU A 111 -9.92 1.87 6.33
CA GLU A 111 -9.62 2.50 5.04
C GLU A 111 -8.19 3.02 5.14
N GLY A 112 -7.37 2.72 4.12
CA GLY A 112 -5.95 3.05 4.11
C GLY A 112 -5.69 4.57 4.20
N TYR A 113 -4.45 4.98 3.97
CA TYR A 113 -4.11 6.39 3.88
C TYR A 113 -4.90 7.09 2.76
N THR A 114 -5.67 8.10 3.17
CA THR A 114 -6.39 9.02 2.29
C THR A 114 -5.67 10.37 2.26
N GLY A 115 -5.17 10.77 1.09
CA GLY A 115 -4.44 12.04 0.95
C GLY A 115 -5.34 13.28 1.06
N ASP A 116 -4.73 14.47 1.23
CA ASP A 116 -5.45 15.74 1.43
C ASP A 116 -6.39 16.11 0.27
N SER A 117 -6.08 15.68 -0.95
CA SER A 117 -6.91 15.87 -2.14
C SER A 117 -8.10 14.90 -2.21
N SER A 118 -8.20 13.96 -1.28
CA SER A 118 -9.34 13.04 -1.22
C SER A 118 -10.62 13.77 -0.84
N PHE A 119 -11.74 13.26 -1.34
CA PHE A 119 -13.06 13.79 -1.00
C PHE A 119 -13.30 13.80 0.51
N GLU A 120 -12.94 12.70 1.18
CA GLU A 120 -13.07 12.57 2.63
C GLU A 120 -12.25 13.63 3.38
N ALA A 121 -11.00 13.87 2.98
CA ALA A 121 -10.18 14.93 3.58
C ALA A 121 -10.76 16.34 3.32
N HIS A 122 -11.43 16.56 2.19
CA HIS A 122 -12.15 17.80 1.93
C HIS A 122 -13.40 17.94 2.81
N VAL A 123 -14.19 16.89 2.97
CA VAL A 123 -15.37 16.86 3.85
C VAL A 123 -14.97 17.12 5.30
N GLN A 124 -13.91 16.47 5.77
CA GLN A 124 -13.39 16.66 7.13
C GLN A 124 -12.95 18.12 7.35
N ARG A 125 -12.19 18.70 6.41
CA ARG A 125 -11.77 20.11 6.51
C ARG A 125 -12.93 21.10 6.51
N VAL A 126 -13.95 20.86 5.68
CA VAL A 126 -15.17 21.69 5.68
C VAL A 126 -15.88 21.57 7.03
N THR A 127 -15.98 20.36 7.56
CA THR A 127 -16.59 20.10 8.87
C THR A 127 -15.84 20.82 10.00
N ASP A 128 -14.51 20.72 10.02
CA ASP A 128 -13.67 21.39 11.01
C ASP A 128 -13.74 22.92 10.89
N ALA A 129 -13.76 23.45 9.66
CA ALA A 129 -13.93 24.88 9.42
C ALA A 129 -15.29 25.39 9.92
N ILE A 130 -16.38 24.63 9.70
CA ILE A 130 -17.71 24.95 10.23
C ILE A 130 -17.71 24.91 11.76
N LYS A 131 -17.11 23.88 12.36
CA LYS A 131 -17.00 23.74 13.81
C LYS A 131 -16.22 24.91 14.44
N ASN A 132 -15.08 25.27 13.84
CA ASN A 132 -14.26 26.38 14.30
C ASN A 132 -14.95 27.73 14.12
N ALA A 133 -15.67 27.93 13.01
CA ALA A 133 -16.51 29.12 12.82
C ALA A 133 -17.57 29.21 13.92
N ALA A 134 -18.28 28.11 14.21
CA ALA A 134 -19.29 28.06 15.28
C ALA A 134 -18.71 28.36 16.67
N LEU A 135 -17.49 27.88 16.97
CA LEU A 135 -16.77 28.19 18.20
C LEU A 135 -16.31 29.65 18.28
N SER A 136 -15.88 30.23 17.15
CA SER A 136 -15.43 31.63 17.06
C SER A 136 -16.55 32.66 17.16
N LEU A 137 -17.79 32.24 16.91
CA LEU A 137 -18.99 33.08 16.95
C LEU A 137 -19.53 33.29 18.38
N ASP A 138 -18.84 32.78 19.40
CA ASP A 138 -19.13 32.96 20.83
C ASP A 138 -20.64 32.98 21.13
N LEU A 139 -21.32 31.85 20.87
CA LEU A 139 -22.69 31.56 21.31
C LEU A 139 -22.74 31.41 22.84
N SER A 140 -22.23 32.41 23.55
CA SER A 140 -22.42 32.57 24.98
C SER A 140 -23.79 33.21 25.17
N ARG A 141 -24.76 32.38 25.60
CA ARG A 141 -26.15 32.70 25.96
C ARG A 141 -27.19 32.77 24.83
N ALA A 142 -27.38 31.65 24.14
CA ALA A 142 -28.74 31.21 23.75
C ALA A 142 -28.75 29.70 23.58
N ASP A 143 -29.52 29.03 24.44
CA ASP A 143 -29.94 27.63 24.41
C ASP A 143 -28.89 26.57 24.10
N ALA A 144 -28.48 25.87 25.17
CA ALA A 144 -27.65 24.66 25.18
C ALA A 144 -28.21 23.46 24.38
N ASN A 145 -29.23 23.66 23.54
CA ASN A 145 -29.85 22.64 22.69
C ASN A 145 -29.64 22.87 21.18
N PHE A 146 -28.97 23.96 20.76
CA PHE A 146 -28.87 24.28 19.32
C PHE A 146 -27.54 23.89 18.63
N SER A 147 -26.52 23.45 19.36
CA SER A 147 -25.19 23.24 18.77
C SER A 147 -24.58 21.88 19.08
N THR A 148 -25.20 20.81 18.56
CA THR A 148 -24.48 19.54 18.32
C THR A 148 -25.23 18.63 17.36
N THR A 149 -26.56 18.70 17.30
CA THR A 149 -27.42 17.77 16.55
C THR A 149 -27.45 17.96 15.04
N HIS A 150 -27.19 19.17 14.52
CA HIS A 150 -27.19 19.41 13.07
C HIS A 150 -25.83 19.11 12.40
N ALA A 151 -24.71 19.34 13.09
CA ALA A 151 -23.40 18.94 12.61
C ALA A 151 -23.22 17.41 12.66
N THR A 152 -23.81 16.73 13.65
CA THR A 152 -23.83 15.26 13.71
C THR A 152 -24.84 14.65 12.73
N LYS A 153 -25.95 15.33 12.39
CA LYS A 153 -26.86 14.87 11.32
C LYS A 153 -26.25 14.87 9.92
N ILE A 154 -25.21 15.65 9.65
CA ILE A 154 -24.45 15.57 8.39
C ILE A 154 -23.56 14.30 8.37
N LEU A 155 -23.19 13.78 9.54
CA LEU A 155 -22.41 12.54 9.71
C LEU A 155 -23.29 11.28 9.80
N HIS A 156 -24.59 11.42 10.05
CA HIS A 156 -25.54 10.32 9.98
C HIS A 156 -26.25 10.32 8.62
N THR A 157 -25.83 9.40 7.74
CA THR A 157 -26.75 8.82 6.77
C THR A 157 -28.03 8.41 7.51
N PRO A 158 -29.24 8.71 6.99
CA PRO A 158 -30.46 8.27 7.65
C PRO A 158 -30.50 6.74 7.59
N ASP A 159 -30.21 6.09 8.71
CA ASP A 159 -30.69 4.75 8.96
C ASP A 159 -32.22 4.85 8.97
N ASN A 160 -32.84 4.30 7.93
CA ASN A 160 -34.26 4.00 7.97
C ASN A 160 -34.48 2.94 9.06
N GLU A 161 -34.99 3.38 10.21
CA GLU A 161 -35.74 2.55 11.14
C GLU A 161 -37.03 2.08 10.44
N ASP A 162 -36.91 1.08 9.57
CA ASP A 162 -37.92 0.08 9.22
C ASP A 162 -37.38 -0.83 8.09
N THR A 163 -36.20 -1.39 8.31
CA THR A 163 -35.74 -2.55 7.54
C THR A 163 -35.11 -3.53 8.51
N SER A 164 -35.93 -4.46 8.97
CA SER A 164 -35.55 -5.73 9.58
C SER A 164 -34.15 -6.17 9.13
N LEU A 165 -33.20 -6.13 10.07
CA LEU A 165 -31.87 -6.75 10.08
C LEU A 165 -31.58 -7.68 8.88
N VAL A 166 -31.33 -7.09 7.72
CA VAL A 166 -30.47 -7.70 6.72
C VAL A 166 -29.15 -7.02 6.94
N SER A 167 -28.39 -7.56 7.89
CA SER A 167 -26.93 -7.50 7.84
C SER A 167 -26.58 -7.65 6.37
N SER A 168 -26.05 -6.59 5.76
CA SER A 168 -25.33 -6.72 4.50
C SER A 168 -24.14 -7.61 4.82
N ALA A 169 -24.42 -8.90 4.87
CA ALA A 169 -23.48 -9.96 4.68
C ALA A 169 -22.86 -9.64 3.34
N TYR A 170 -21.74 -8.92 3.39
CA TYR A 170 -20.69 -9.12 2.40
C TYR A 170 -20.67 -10.62 2.15
N PRO A 171 -20.90 -11.08 0.91
CA PRO A 171 -20.90 -12.51 0.64
C PRO A 171 -19.60 -13.03 1.25
N SER A 172 -19.76 -13.90 2.26
CA SER A 172 -18.73 -14.55 3.08
C SER A 172 -17.32 -14.16 2.63
N ALA A 173 -16.62 -13.35 3.44
CA ALA A 173 -15.22 -12.96 3.22
C ALA A 173 -14.52 -14.11 2.50
N PHE A 174 -14.23 -13.92 1.21
CA PHE A 174 -13.74 -15.00 0.34
C PHE A 174 -12.58 -15.64 1.08
N GLN A 175 -12.77 -16.82 1.64
CA GLN A 175 -11.72 -17.46 2.42
C GLN A 175 -10.69 -17.90 1.39
N VAL A 176 -9.67 -17.08 1.20
CA VAL A 176 -8.62 -17.32 0.22
C VAL A 176 -7.89 -18.57 0.66
N ARG A 177 -8.22 -19.69 0.03
CA ARG A 177 -7.46 -20.92 0.16
C ARG A 177 -6.24 -20.84 -0.75
N TYR A 178 -5.16 -21.46 -0.31
CA TYR A 178 -3.92 -21.60 -1.07
C TYR A 178 -3.64 -23.10 -1.28
N PRO A 179 -4.39 -23.77 -2.17
CA PRO A 179 -4.24 -25.21 -2.39
C PRO A 179 -2.82 -25.62 -2.79
N GLU A 180 -2.06 -24.69 -3.37
CA GLU A 180 -0.69 -24.95 -3.80
C GLU A 180 0.31 -25.07 -2.63
N LEU A 181 -0.10 -24.67 -1.42
CA LEU A 181 0.66 -24.85 -0.18
C LEU A 181 0.24 -26.11 0.59
N ASP A 182 -0.92 -26.69 0.27
CA ASP A 182 -1.43 -27.87 0.95
C ASP A 182 -0.48 -29.06 0.73
N GLY A 183 -0.10 -29.71 1.83
CA GLY A 183 0.81 -30.87 1.80
C GLY A 183 2.29 -30.54 1.59
N ARG A 184 2.70 -29.27 1.49
CA ARG A 184 4.12 -28.90 1.45
C ARG A 184 4.77 -29.04 2.83
N SER A 185 5.95 -29.66 2.86
CA SER A 185 6.73 -29.78 4.08
C SER A 185 7.51 -28.49 4.38
N LEU A 186 7.71 -28.25 5.67
CA LEU A 186 8.69 -27.29 6.18
C LEU A 186 10.00 -28.02 6.50
N PRO A 187 11.13 -27.29 6.60
CA PRO A 187 12.36 -27.87 7.15
C PRO A 187 12.14 -28.58 8.49
N PRO A 188 12.93 -29.62 8.82
CA PRO A 188 12.77 -30.35 10.07
C PRO A 188 12.85 -29.44 11.30
N LEU A 189 11.99 -29.70 12.29
CA LEU A 189 11.84 -28.83 13.46
C LEU A 189 13.12 -28.75 14.32
N ASP A 190 13.85 -29.86 14.53
CA ASP A 190 15.02 -29.87 15.42
C ASP A 190 16.16 -28.94 14.94
N PRO A 191 16.64 -29.00 13.67
CA PRO A 191 17.57 -28.03 13.13
C PRO A 191 17.07 -26.58 13.22
N VAL A 192 15.78 -26.35 12.97
CA VAL A 192 15.19 -25.00 13.01
C VAL A 192 15.16 -24.45 14.43
N LEU A 193 14.82 -25.26 15.43
CA LEU A 193 14.86 -24.85 16.84
C LEU A 193 16.29 -24.52 17.28
N ARG A 194 17.29 -25.30 16.86
CA ARG A 194 18.70 -25.00 17.15
C ARG A 194 19.15 -23.72 16.46
N LEU A 195 18.71 -23.49 15.22
CA LEU A 195 18.96 -22.25 14.49
C LEU A 195 18.33 -21.04 15.19
N LEU A 196 17.08 -21.15 15.65
CA LEU A 196 16.42 -20.07 16.39
C LEU A 196 17.15 -19.78 17.72
N ARG A 197 17.63 -20.83 18.42
CA ARG A 197 18.48 -20.65 19.61
C ARG A 197 19.79 -19.93 19.31
N LEU A 198 20.38 -20.18 18.14
CA LEU A 198 21.59 -19.48 17.68
C LEU A 198 21.33 -17.98 17.51
N LEU A 199 20.13 -17.56 17.08
CA LEU A 199 19.77 -16.14 16.94
C LEU A 199 19.85 -15.36 18.27
N HIS A 200 19.63 -16.02 19.40
CA HIS A 200 19.75 -15.37 20.71
C HIS A 200 21.20 -15.16 21.16
N ILE A 201 22.13 -15.91 20.57
CA ILE A 201 23.56 -15.87 20.92
C ILE A 201 24.32 -14.98 19.95
N GLU A 202 23.97 -15.05 18.67
CA GLU A 202 24.67 -14.33 17.59
C GLU A 202 23.69 -13.63 16.65
N LYS A 203 23.88 -12.32 16.49
CA LYS A 203 23.11 -11.50 15.56
C LYS A 203 23.38 -11.91 14.13
N GLN A 204 22.31 -12.27 13.42
CA GLN A 204 22.44 -12.70 12.03
C GLN A 204 22.40 -11.51 11.09
N ARG A 205 23.34 -11.49 10.14
CA ARG A 205 23.50 -10.40 9.18
C ARG A 205 22.24 -10.15 8.34
N PHE A 206 21.46 -11.19 8.05
CA PHE A 206 20.22 -11.08 7.27
C PHE A 206 19.22 -10.06 7.84
N PHE A 207 18.96 -10.07 9.15
CA PHE A 207 18.01 -9.14 9.79
C PHE A 207 18.49 -7.69 9.78
N ILE A 208 19.78 -7.48 9.47
CA ILE A 208 20.39 -6.18 9.37
C ILE A 208 20.34 -5.68 7.92
N ASP A 209 20.67 -6.55 6.96
CA ASP A 209 20.67 -6.21 5.54
C ASP A 209 19.24 -6.04 5.00
N VAL A 210 18.26 -6.76 5.58
CA VAL A 210 16.84 -6.72 5.21
C VAL A 210 15.98 -6.47 6.46
N PRO A 211 15.94 -5.23 6.98
CA PRO A 211 15.35 -4.91 8.28
C PRO A 211 13.82 -4.78 8.24
N VAL A 212 13.15 -5.69 7.55
CA VAL A 212 11.67 -5.69 7.44
C VAL A 212 11.02 -6.56 8.51
N VAL A 213 11.73 -7.57 9.03
CA VAL A 213 11.28 -8.45 10.12
C VAL A 213 12.38 -8.49 11.18
N GLY A 214 12.04 -8.30 12.45
CA GLY A 214 13.00 -8.42 13.56
C GLY A 214 13.15 -9.87 14.04
N GLU A 215 14.25 -10.20 14.73
CA GLU A 215 14.49 -11.55 15.26
C GLU A 215 13.35 -12.09 16.15
N PRO A 216 12.84 -11.35 17.16
CA PRO A 216 11.77 -11.87 18.02
C PRO A 216 10.46 -12.08 17.26
N GLU A 217 10.16 -11.19 16.31
CA GLU A 217 9.00 -11.31 15.44
C GLU A 217 9.13 -12.53 14.52
N PHE A 218 10.31 -12.76 13.96
CA PHE A 218 10.56 -13.91 13.10
C PHE A 218 10.35 -15.22 13.86
N GLU A 219 10.79 -15.30 15.12
CA GLU A 219 10.55 -16.44 16.00
C GLU A 219 9.04 -16.67 16.23
N GLU A 220 8.30 -15.60 16.54
CA GLU A 220 6.85 -15.67 16.75
C GLU A 220 6.11 -16.16 15.48
N ILE A 221 6.48 -15.64 14.30
CA ILE A 221 5.88 -16.08 13.03
C ILE A 221 6.29 -17.52 12.71
N CYS A 222 7.54 -17.92 12.99
CA CYS A 222 7.97 -19.31 12.88
C CYS A 222 7.10 -20.23 13.74
N GLN A 223 6.93 -19.91 15.02
CA GLN A 223 6.08 -20.70 15.93
C GLN A 223 4.65 -20.81 15.41
N LYS A 224 4.06 -19.71 14.93
CA LYS A 224 2.72 -19.68 14.34
C LYS A 224 2.57 -20.60 13.13
N VAL A 225 3.60 -20.72 12.29
CA VAL A 225 3.57 -21.57 11.09
C VAL A 225 3.87 -23.04 11.39
N TYR A 226 4.85 -23.33 12.28
CA TYR A 226 5.23 -24.70 12.63
C TYR A 226 4.22 -25.40 13.54
N PHE A 227 3.58 -24.67 14.45
CA PHE A 227 2.62 -25.20 15.41
C PHE A 227 1.18 -24.79 15.09
N ALA A 228 0.91 -24.48 13.82
CA ALA A 228 -0.39 -24.06 13.35
C ALA A 228 -1.46 -25.14 13.59
N VAL A 229 -2.33 -24.93 14.59
CA VAL A 229 -3.56 -25.72 14.77
C VAL A 229 -4.68 -25.19 13.86
N ASN A 230 -4.66 -23.86 13.62
CA ASN A 230 -5.56 -23.15 12.71
C ASN A 230 -4.82 -22.74 11.43
N HIS A 231 -5.54 -22.21 10.43
CA HIS A 231 -4.92 -21.68 9.21
C HIS A 231 -3.98 -20.51 9.50
N TYR A 232 -2.83 -20.46 8.81
CA TYR A 232 -1.93 -19.31 8.76
C TYR A 232 -2.03 -18.59 7.41
N SER A 233 -1.61 -17.33 7.34
CA SER A 233 -1.62 -16.56 6.09
C SER A 233 -0.47 -16.94 5.17
N LEU A 234 -0.66 -16.78 3.85
CA LEU A 234 0.43 -16.95 2.87
C LEU A 234 1.59 -15.98 3.15
N SER A 235 1.33 -14.75 3.63
CA SER A 235 2.38 -13.80 4.01
C SER A 235 3.25 -14.33 5.15
N ALA A 236 2.66 -14.91 6.20
CA ALA A 236 3.40 -15.52 7.30
C ALA A 236 4.26 -16.70 6.81
N TRP A 237 3.69 -17.55 5.97
CA TRP A 237 4.41 -18.69 5.39
C TRP A 237 5.60 -18.26 4.50
N VAL A 238 5.42 -17.22 3.69
CA VAL A 238 6.48 -16.61 2.90
C VAL A 238 7.58 -16.04 3.80
N ILE A 239 7.21 -15.32 4.87
CA ILE A 239 8.18 -14.75 5.82
C ILE A 239 9.03 -15.86 6.43
N VAL A 240 8.43 -16.98 6.85
CA VAL A 240 9.16 -18.12 7.42
C VAL A 240 10.09 -18.77 6.39
N ASN A 241 9.60 -19.16 5.22
CA ASN A 241 10.44 -19.82 4.22
C ASN A 241 11.55 -18.90 3.72
N ALA A 242 11.28 -17.62 3.53
CA ALA A 242 12.30 -16.66 3.13
C ALA A 242 13.32 -16.46 4.26
N GLY A 243 12.89 -16.21 5.49
CA GLY A 243 13.82 -16.05 6.61
C GLY A 243 14.71 -17.28 6.80
N LEU A 244 14.14 -18.49 6.77
CA LEU A 244 14.92 -19.73 6.83
C LEU A 244 15.91 -19.86 5.67
N TYR A 245 15.51 -19.53 4.44
CA TYR A 245 16.42 -19.52 3.29
C TYR A 245 17.66 -18.63 3.52
N TYR A 246 17.46 -17.41 4.02
CA TYR A 246 18.59 -16.51 4.29
C TYR A 246 19.42 -16.93 5.50
N LEU A 247 18.79 -17.49 6.53
CA LEU A 247 19.50 -17.97 7.70
C LEU A 247 20.40 -19.16 7.32
N PHE A 248 19.88 -20.15 6.60
CA PHE A 248 20.66 -21.30 6.12
C PHE A 248 21.79 -20.89 5.18
N LEU A 249 21.56 -19.93 4.27
CA LEU A 249 22.58 -19.46 3.32
C LEU A 249 23.80 -18.83 4.00
N ASN A 250 23.62 -18.25 5.20
CA ASN A 250 24.67 -17.53 5.90
C ASN A 250 25.36 -18.36 7.00
N LEU A 251 25.10 -19.67 7.08
CA LEU A 251 25.76 -20.54 8.05
C LEU A 251 27.20 -20.86 7.63
N GLY A 252 28.16 -20.58 8.51
CA GLY A 252 29.54 -21.02 8.35
C GLY A 252 29.75 -22.41 8.96
N PRO A 253 30.93 -23.03 8.75
CA PRO A 253 31.23 -24.38 9.24
C PRO A 253 31.03 -24.58 10.74
N HIS A 254 31.33 -23.55 11.55
CA HIS A 254 31.11 -23.58 13.00
C HIS A 254 29.62 -23.59 13.38
N HIS A 255 28.74 -22.95 12.59
CA HIS A 255 27.31 -22.97 12.87
C HIS A 255 26.71 -24.34 12.56
N LEU A 256 27.19 -25.02 11.51
CA LEU A 256 26.70 -26.36 11.12
C LEU A 256 26.82 -27.37 12.26
N SER A 257 27.95 -27.38 12.96
CA SER A 257 28.15 -28.25 14.12
C SER A 257 27.22 -27.89 15.30
N GLN A 258 26.96 -26.60 15.54
CA GLN A 258 26.07 -26.14 16.61
C GLN A 258 24.60 -26.52 16.36
N ILE A 259 24.14 -26.45 15.11
CA ILE A 259 22.79 -26.87 14.74
C ILE A 259 22.69 -28.36 14.41
N ALA A 260 23.77 -29.12 14.59
CA ALA A 260 23.85 -30.56 14.39
C ALA A 260 23.40 -31.02 12.99
N VAL A 261 23.81 -30.30 11.94
CA VAL A 261 23.54 -30.66 10.55
C VAL A 261 24.80 -30.70 9.70
N THR A 262 24.74 -31.42 8.60
CA THR A 262 25.79 -31.47 7.58
C THR A 262 25.58 -30.41 6.49
N THR A 263 26.57 -30.21 5.63
CA THR A 263 26.43 -29.37 4.44
C THR A 263 25.33 -29.89 3.51
N ASP A 264 25.18 -31.21 3.38
CA ASP A 264 24.18 -31.83 2.52
C ASP A 264 22.77 -31.60 3.06
N ASP A 265 22.59 -31.67 4.39
CA ASP A 265 21.33 -31.35 5.05
C ASP A 265 20.93 -29.88 4.78
N ILE A 266 21.88 -28.94 4.86
CA ILE A 266 21.65 -27.54 4.52
C ILE A 266 21.23 -27.37 3.05
N GLN A 267 21.91 -28.07 2.13
CA GLN A 267 21.57 -27.99 0.71
C GLN A 267 20.15 -28.49 0.44
N GLU A 268 19.74 -29.59 1.08
CA GLU A 268 18.38 -30.11 0.92
C GLU A 268 17.34 -29.17 1.55
N MET A 269 17.62 -28.61 2.73
CA MET A 269 16.73 -27.60 3.34
C MET A 269 16.63 -26.34 2.48
N LEU A 270 17.74 -25.87 1.88
CA LEU A 270 17.75 -24.73 0.95
C LEU A 270 16.93 -25.02 -0.31
N ARG A 271 17.00 -26.25 -0.85
CA ARG A 271 16.21 -26.69 -2.01
C ARG A 271 14.71 -26.72 -1.67
N LEU A 272 14.36 -27.25 -0.49
CA LEU A 272 12.99 -27.29 0.02
C LEU A 272 12.40 -25.89 0.16
N VAL A 273 13.04 -25.00 0.90
CA VAL A 273 12.53 -23.63 1.09
C VAL A 273 12.50 -22.83 -0.20
N SER A 274 13.42 -23.08 -1.14
CA SER A 274 13.38 -22.45 -2.47
C SER A 274 12.17 -22.90 -3.28
N THR A 275 11.90 -24.21 -3.31
CA THR A 275 10.71 -24.77 -4.00
C THR A 275 9.42 -24.22 -3.38
N ASN A 276 9.42 -24.05 -2.06
CA ASN A 276 8.33 -23.42 -1.34
C ASN A 276 8.13 -21.96 -1.76
N LEU A 277 9.18 -21.14 -1.77
CA LEU A 277 9.11 -19.74 -2.19
C LEU A 277 8.66 -19.60 -3.65
N ASP A 278 9.11 -20.48 -4.54
CA ASP A 278 8.69 -20.50 -5.95
C ASP A 278 7.20 -20.80 -6.11
N ALA A 279 6.67 -21.73 -5.32
CA ALA A 279 5.24 -22.01 -5.28
C ALA A 279 4.45 -20.80 -4.77
N ALA A 280 4.89 -20.17 -3.69
CA ALA A 280 4.25 -18.94 -3.20
C ALA A 280 4.24 -17.83 -4.25
N ILE A 281 5.35 -17.60 -4.96
CA ILE A 281 5.42 -16.59 -6.03
C ILE A 281 4.35 -16.83 -7.10
N GLN A 282 4.06 -18.08 -7.45
CA GLN A 282 3.02 -18.44 -8.43
C GLN A 282 1.60 -18.22 -7.88
N SER A 283 1.39 -18.35 -6.57
CA SER A 283 0.08 -18.22 -5.90
C SER A 283 -0.27 -16.81 -5.44
N ILE A 284 0.66 -15.85 -5.46
CA ILE A 284 0.42 -14.50 -4.96
C ILE A 284 -0.66 -13.78 -5.77
N ARG A 285 -1.68 -13.29 -5.05
CA ARG A 285 -2.70 -12.39 -5.58
C ARG A 285 -2.32 -10.96 -5.26
N LEU A 286 -1.80 -10.22 -6.24
CA LEU A 286 -1.35 -8.84 -6.02
C LEU A 286 -2.49 -7.86 -5.74
N CYS A 287 -3.74 -8.21 -6.06
CA CYS A 287 -4.94 -7.41 -5.82
C CYS A 287 -5.59 -7.71 -4.46
N GLN A 288 -4.78 -7.81 -3.40
CA GLN A 288 -5.24 -8.07 -2.03
C GLN A 288 -5.11 -6.82 -1.18
N ASP A 289 -5.85 -6.76 -0.07
CA ASP A 289 -5.81 -5.63 0.84
C ASP A 289 -4.39 -5.38 1.37
N PRO A 290 -3.96 -4.12 1.42
CA PRO A 290 -2.62 -3.78 1.87
C PRO A 290 -2.47 -4.14 3.35
N SER A 291 -1.36 -4.78 3.71
CA SER A 291 -1.06 -5.09 5.11
C SER A 291 0.43 -5.01 5.39
N LEU A 292 0.78 -4.75 6.65
CA LEU A 292 2.17 -4.70 7.09
C LEU A 292 2.91 -6.01 6.77
N GLN A 293 2.28 -7.16 7.02
CA GLN A 293 2.87 -8.47 6.71
C GLN A 293 3.10 -8.67 5.22
N TRP A 294 2.22 -8.18 4.35
CA TRP A 294 2.44 -8.25 2.91
C TRP A 294 3.59 -7.36 2.45
N CYS A 295 3.77 -6.17 3.03
CA CYS A 295 4.97 -5.36 2.77
C CYS A 295 6.26 -6.12 3.13
N GLN A 296 6.28 -6.83 4.27
CA GLN A 296 7.41 -7.66 4.68
C GLN A 296 7.63 -8.82 3.72
N ALA A 297 6.60 -9.63 3.45
CA ALA A 297 6.67 -10.81 2.59
C ALA A 297 7.14 -10.45 1.17
N LEU A 298 6.58 -9.40 0.56
CA LEU A 298 6.97 -8.94 -0.78
C LEU A 298 8.40 -8.39 -0.80
N SER A 299 8.85 -7.72 0.26
CA SER A 299 10.25 -7.27 0.38
C SER A 299 11.21 -8.46 0.45
N LEU A 300 10.89 -9.48 1.24
CA LEU A 300 11.68 -10.70 1.34
C LEU A 300 11.72 -11.46 -0.01
N LEU A 301 10.58 -11.59 -0.69
CA LEU A 301 10.51 -12.21 -2.02
C LEU A 301 11.25 -11.42 -3.09
N THR A 302 11.27 -10.09 -3.00
CA THR A 302 12.07 -9.23 -3.88
C THR A 302 13.54 -9.61 -3.78
N ASN A 303 14.07 -9.67 -2.56
CA ASN A 303 15.47 -10.03 -2.32
C ASN A 303 15.77 -11.46 -2.81
N TYR A 304 14.85 -12.40 -2.58
CA TYR A 304 14.99 -13.78 -3.05
C TYR A 304 15.03 -13.86 -4.58
N CYS A 305 14.10 -13.17 -5.26
CA CYS A 305 14.03 -13.13 -6.72
C CYS A 305 15.26 -12.47 -7.34
N LEU A 306 15.81 -11.41 -6.73
CA LEU A 306 17.04 -10.78 -7.18
C LEU A 306 18.23 -11.76 -7.11
N ARG A 307 18.36 -12.50 -6.00
CA ARG A 307 19.40 -13.53 -5.86
C ARG A 307 19.24 -14.65 -6.88
N ALA A 308 18.01 -15.03 -7.19
CA ALA A 308 17.69 -16.02 -8.22
C ALA A 308 17.80 -15.46 -9.66
N GLY A 309 18.24 -14.21 -9.86
CA GLY A 309 18.37 -13.59 -11.18
C GLY A 309 17.05 -13.21 -11.86
N ARG A 310 15.91 -13.25 -11.14
CA ARG A 310 14.56 -12.98 -11.66
C ARG A 310 14.15 -11.53 -11.45
N SER A 311 14.87 -10.60 -12.06
CA SER A 311 14.68 -9.15 -11.87
C SER A 311 13.27 -8.64 -12.24
N ALA A 312 12.62 -9.26 -13.23
CA ALA A 312 11.25 -8.89 -13.61
C ALA A 312 10.22 -9.21 -12.51
N VAL A 313 10.33 -10.41 -11.90
CA VAL A 313 9.47 -10.82 -10.78
C VAL A 313 9.77 -9.97 -9.55
N ALA A 314 11.05 -9.77 -9.24
CA ALA A 314 11.49 -8.90 -8.15
C ALA A 314 10.91 -7.49 -8.28
N TRP A 315 10.90 -6.92 -9.49
CA TRP A 315 10.30 -5.61 -9.75
C TRP A 315 8.80 -5.59 -9.44
N THR A 316 8.06 -6.62 -9.85
CA THR A 316 6.63 -6.74 -9.55
C THR A 316 6.37 -6.78 -8.05
N MET A 317 7.17 -7.56 -7.30
CA MET A 317 7.05 -7.67 -5.85
C MET A 317 7.33 -6.34 -5.15
N ILE A 318 8.44 -5.67 -5.48
CA ILE A 318 8.81 -4.41 -4.82
C ILE A 318 7.89 -3.25 -5.20
N SER A 319 7.36 -3.23 -6.42
CA SER A 319 6.37 -2.23 -6.85
C SER A 319 5.05 -2.41 -6.11
N SER A 320 4.64 -3.66 -5.89
CA SER A 320 3.44 -3.99 -5.11
C SER A 320 3.62 -3.63 -3.63
N ALA A 321 4.79 -3.94 -3.05
CA ALA A 321 5.14 -3.51 -1.69
C ALA A 321 5.15 -1.97 -1.55
N SER A 322 5.65 -1.27 -2.58
CA SER A 322 5.66 0.20 -2.64
C SER A 322 4.24 0.77 -2.64
N ARG A 323 3.33 0.17 -3.43
CA ARG A 323 1.91 0.54 -3.43
C ARG A 323 1.27 0.33 -2.07
N MET A 324 1.47 -0.84 -1.46
CA MET A 324 0.96 -1.12 -0.11
C MET A 324 1.52 -0.16 0.95
N CYS A 325 2.79 0.25 0.86
CA CYS A 325 3.34 1.27 1.75
C CYS A 325 2.67 2.65 1.58
N ILE A 326 2.28 3.01 0.36
CA ILE A 326 1.49 4.22 0.10
C ILE A 326 0.10 4.06 0.71
N ASP A 327 -0.59 2.96 0.40
CA ASP A 327 -1.95 2.68 0.86
C ASP A 327 -2.04 2.55 2.39
N LEU A 328 -0.96 2.16 3.08
CA LEU A 328 -0.88 2.11 4.54
C LEU A 328 -0.36 3.41 5.18
N GLY A 329 -0.04 4.44 4.38
CA GLY A 329 0.45 5.72 4.87
C GLY A 329 1.89 5.72 5.38
N PHE A 330 2.69 4.69 5.08
CA PHE A 330 4.05 4.58 5.62
C PHE A 330 5.03 5.62 5.06
N HIS A 331 4.66 6.29 3.97
CA HIS A 331 5.40 7.40 3.35
C HIS A 331 5.21 8.74 4.06
N ARG A 332 4.22 8.85 4.96
CA ARG A 332 3.87 10.08 5.71
C ARG A 332 3.66 9.81 7.21
N LEU A 333 4.49 8.95 7.79
CA LEU A 333 4.44 8.65 9.22
C LEU A 333 4.76 9.90 10.04
N SER A 334 4.06 10.06 11.17
CA SER A 334 4.36 11.13 12.11
C SER A 334 5.76 11.00 12.71
N SER A 335 6.27 12.11 13.25
CA SER A 335 7.54 12.13 13.96
C SER A 335 7.52 11.37 15.29
N ASP A 336 6.35 10.92 15.77
CA ASP A 336 6.24 10.15 17.00
C ASP A 336 6.94 8.78 16.85
N MET A 337 7.76 8.44 17.86
CA MET A 337 8.71 7.33 17.85
C MET A 337 8.19 6.09 18.57
N GLY A 338 6.87 5.92 18.68
CA GLY A 338 6.27 4.67 19.16
C GLY A 338 6.85 3.43 18.44
N LYS A 339 6.86 2.28 19.15
CA LYS A 339 7.45 1.02 18.63
C LYS A 339 6.88 0.62 17.26
N ASP A 340 5.57 0.79 17.06
CA ASP A 340 4.89 0.50 15.80
C ASP A 340 5.33 1.41 14.66
N ASN A 341 5.54 2.71 14.92
CA ASN A 341 6.02 3.65 13.92
C ASN A 341 7.47 3.36 13.52
N THR A 342 8.30 2.91 14.45
CA THR A 342 9.70 2.54 14.15
C THR A 342 9.77 1.40 13.14
N LYS A 343 8.93 0.37 13.30
CA LYS A 343 8.87 -0.77 12.39
C LYS A 343 8.32 -0.38 11.01
N LYS A 344 7.20 0.34 10.96
CA LYS A 344 6.60 0.85 9.71
C LYS A 344 7.61 1.69 8.92
N ARG A 345 8.36 2.54 9.62
CA ARG A 345 9.43 3.37 9.05
C ARG A 345 10.57 2.53 8.47
N SER A 346 11.01 1.49 9.16
CA SER A 346 12.08 0.59 8.66
C SER A 346 11.66 -0.17 7.41
N ILE A 347 10.43 -0.71 7.39
CA ILE A 347 9.85 -1.37 6.20
C ILE A 347 9.77 -0.39 5.04
N PHE A 348 9.22 0.81 5.27
CA PHE A 348 9.10 1.84 4.23
C PHE A 348 10.43 2.20 3.60
N TRP A 349 11.44 2.52 4.41
CA TRP A 349 12.75 2.90 3.88
C TRP A 349 13.44 1.76 3.14
N HIS A 350 13.25 0.50 3.57
CA HIS A 350 13.80 -0.65 2.86
C HIS A 350 13.13 -0.79 1.49
N VAL A 351 11.80 -0.72 1.46
CA VAL A 351 11.01 -0.77 0.21
C VAL A 351 11.41 0.36 -0.73
N TYR A 352 11.51 1.59 -0.22
CA TYR A 352 11.89 2.77 -1.01
C TYR A 352 13.28 2.64 -1.62
N VAL A 353 14.28 2.23 -0.83
CA VAL A 353 15.66 2.04 -1.29
C VAL A 353 15.74 0.97 -2.38
N MET A 354 15.11 -0.19 -2.15
CA MET A 354 15.10 -1.29 -3.10
C MET A 354 14.37 -0.91 -4.39
N ASN A 355 13.19 -0.29 -4.30
CA ASN A 355 12.43 0.17 -5.45
C ASN A 355 13.21 1.18 -6.29
N THR A 356 13.79 2.20 -5.65
CA THR A 356 14.53 3.27 -6.33
C THR A 356 15.80 2.75 -6.98
N GLY A 357 16.55 1.89 -6.28
CA GLY A 357 17.74 1.25 -6.83
C GLY A 357 17.42 0.40 -8.05
N MET A 358 16.39 -0.45 -7.96
CA MET A 358 15.93 -1.25 -9.09
C MET A 358 15.40 -0.40 -10.25
N ALA A 359 14.64 0.66 -9.96
CA ALA A 359 14.10 1.56 -10.99
C ALA A 359 15.24 2.14 -11.81
N PHE A 360 16.27 2.65 -11.14
CA PHE A 360 17.46 3.18 -11.80
C PHE A 360 18.19 2.12 -12.64
N THR A 361 18.48 0.94 -12.07
CA THR A 361 19.16 -0.14 -12.81
C THR A 361 18.38 -0.62 -14.02
N LEU A 362 17.04 -0.63 -13.95
CA LEU A 362 16.17 -1.09 -15.03
C LEU A 362 15.72 0.04 -15.99
N GLY A 363 16.17 1.28 -15.78
CA GLY A 363 15.73 2.44 -16.58
C GLY A 363 14.25 2.77 -16.43
N ARG A 364 13.66 2.49 -15.26
CA ARG A 364 12.25 2.70 -14.93
C ARG A 364 12.08 3.90 -14.00
N THR A 365 10.86 4.39 -13.88
CA THR A 365 10.51 5.44 -12.92
C THR A 365 10.27 4.82 -11.53
N PRO A 366 10.84 5.39 -10.45
CA PRO A 366 10.53 4.97 -9.09
C PRO A 366 9.02 5.03 -8.79
N SER A 367 8.52 4.10 -7.98
CA SER A 367 7.10 3.99 -7.66
C SER A 367 6.61 5.03 -6.66
N ILE A 368 7.51 5.56 -5.82
CA ILE A 368 7.20 6.56 -4.79
C ILE A 368 7.99 7.83 -5.11
N PRO A 369 7.33 8.92 -5.52
CA PRO A 369 8.00 10.19 -5.77
C PRO A 369 8.54 10.80 -4.47
N GLN A 370 9.74 11.38 -4.53
CA GLN A 370 10.40 11.93 -3.35
C GLN A 370 9.64 13.09 -2.70
N TYR A 371 8.97 13.93 -3.51
CA TYR A 371 8.17 15.07 -3.02
C TYR A 371 6.94 14.65 -2.21
N ASP A 372 6.58 13.37 -2.24
CA ASP A 372 5.41 12.83 -1.53
C ASP A 372 5.79 12.18 -0.18
N ILE A 373 7.07 12.18 0.18
CA ILE A 373 7.58 11.54 1.40
C ILE A 373 7.68 12.56 2.52
N ALA A 374 6.89 12.38 3.59
CA ALA A 374 7.00 13.14 4.83
C ALA A 374 7.60 12.32 5.99
N THR A 375 7.67 10.98 5.83
CA THR A 375 8.31 10.10 6.83
C THR A 375 9.75 10.54 7.06
N THR A 376 10.10 10.76 8.32
CA THR A 376 11.44 11.20 8.71
C THR A 376 12.49 10.13 8.38
N LEU A 377 13.69 10.60 8.02
CA LEU A 377 14.85 9.74 7.80
C LEU A 377 15.16 8.96 9.09
N PRO A 378 15.67 7.71 8.99
CA PRO A 378 16.13 6.97 10.16
C PRO A 378 17.20 7.78 10.90
N SER A 379 16.96 8.12 12.18
CA SER A 379 17.94 8.88 12.97
C SER A 379 19.08 7.99 13.44
N LEU A 380 20.29 8.55 13.49
CA LEU A 380 21.49 7.91 14.02
C LEU A 380 21.41 7.58 15.52
N SER A 381 20.44 8.14 16.25
CA SER A 381 20.36 8.06 17.71
C SER A 381 19.72 6.78 18.25
N HIS A 382 18.89 6.08 17.46
CA HIS A 382 18.05 4.95 17.94
C HIS A 382 18.40 3.59 17.34
N ALA A 383 19.36 3.54 16.41
CA ALA A 383 19.86 2.28 15.89
C ALA A 383 21.07 1.81 16.70
N THR A 384 21.22 0.49 16.87
CA THR A 384 22.44 -0.11 17.41
C THR A 384 23.67 0.47 16.69
N PRO A 385 24.57 1.17 17.39
CA PRO A 385 25.77 1.75 16.79
C PRO A 385 26.56 0.67 16.03
N GLY A 386 26.87 0.91 14.75
CA GLY A 386 27.66 -0.01 13.95
C GLY A 386 27.68 0.26 12.45
N VAL A 387 28.61 -0.41 11.75
CA VAL A 387 28.78 -0.36 10.29
C VAL A 387 27.47 -0.55 9.51
N PRO A 388 26.57 -1.48 9.88
CA PRO A 388 25.41 -1.76 9.03
C PRO A 388 24.38 -0.63 8.97
N PHE A 389 24.17 0.11 10.06
CA PHE A 389 23.23 1.23 10.06
C PHE A 389 23.75 2.42 9.21
N SER A 390 25.06 2.69 9.27
CA SER A 390 25.67 3.73 8.44
C SER A 390 25.58 3.44 6.94
N LEU A 391 25.67 2.16 6.55
CA LEU A 391 25.44 1.72 5.18
C LEU A 391 23.98 1.95 4.78
N TYR A 392 23.04 1.61 5.67
CA TYR A 392 21.62 1.81 5.42
C TYR A 392 21.26 3.28 5.24
N PHE A 393 21.78 4.17 6.08
CA PHE A 393 21.63 5.61 5.92
C PHE A 393 22.23 6.11 4.60
N GLY A 394 23.42 5.61 4.23
CA GLY A 394 24.05 5.90 2.95
C GLY A 394 23.20 5.44 1.75
N PHE A 395 22.55 4.29 1.84
CA PHE A 395 21.63 3.81 0.80
C PHE A 395 20.41 4.71 0.65
N VAL A 396 19.81 5.17 1.74
CA VAL A 396 18.70 6.13 1.66
C VAL A 396 19.16 7.42 0.97
N GLN A 397 20.28 8.01 1.38
CA GLN A 397 20.82 9.20 0.72
C GLN A 397 21.11 8.98 -0.76
N PHE A 398 21.68 7.83 -1.11
CA PHE A 398 21.92 7.44 -2.50
C PHE A 398 20.60 7.36 -3.29
N SER A 399 19.56 6.75 -2.73
CA SER A 399 18.24 6.66 -3.38
C SER A 399 17.62 8.03 -3.66
N PHE A 400 17.74 9.01 -2.75
CA PHE A 400 17.30 10.38 -3.01
C PHE A 400 18.05 11.01 -4.20
N ILE A 401 19.38 10.88 -4.23
CA ILE A 401 20.20 11.41 -5.33
C ILE A 401 19.79 10.75 -6.66
N VAL A 402 19.61 9.44 -6.65
CA VAL A 402 19.20 8.67 -7.83
C VAL A 402 17.80 9.06 -8.32
N GLY A 403 16.86 9.32 -7.41
CA GLY A 403 15.52 9.82 -7.77
C GLY A 403 15.59 11.16 -8.49
N GLU A 404 16.38 12.11 -7.99
CA GLU A 404 16.61 13.41 -8.64
C GLU A 404 17.34 13.28 -9.97
N MET A 405 18.33 12.38 -10.06
CA MET A 405 19.03 12.06 -11.32
C MET A 405 18.04 11.55 -12.36
N HIS A 406 17.10 10.67 -12.00
CA HIS A 406 16.06 10.19 -12.91
C HIS A 406 15.28 11.35 -13.53
N ILE A 407 14.82 12.28 -12.70
CA ILE A 407 14.04 13.44 -13.14
C ILE A 407 14.86 14.36 -14.05
N GLN A 408 16.09 14.69 -13.67
CA GLN A 408 16.88 15.74 -14.32
C GLN A 408 17.76 15.24 -15.48
N LEU A 409 18.09 13.95 -15.53
CA LEU A 409 19.00 13.40 -16.55
C LEU A 409 18.34 12.43 -17.51
N PHE A 410 17.33 11.67 -17.04
CA PHE A 410 16.82 10.50 -17.77
C PHE A 410 15.34 10.62 -18.19
N SER A 411 14.53 11.41 -17.48
CA SER A 411 13.10 11.56 -17.77
C SER A 411 12.81 12.14 -19.16
N ALA A 412 11.60 11.91 -19.68
CA ALA A 412 11.18 12.50 -20.95
C ALA A 412 11.22 14.05 -20.93
N ALA A 413 10.99 14.67 -19.76
CA ALA A 413 11.14 16.10 -19.59
C ALA A 413 12.62 16.52 -19.67
N ALA A 414 13.52 15.77 -19.02
CA ALA A 414 14.96 16.00 -19.13
C ALA A 414 15.47 15.87 -20.57
N GLN A 415 14.95 14.94 -21.37
CA GLN A 415 15.36 14.81 -22.78
C GLN A 415 15.02 16.06 -23.63
N ARG A 416 14.11 16.92 -23.17
CA ARG A 416 13.79 18.19 -23.84
C ARG A 416 14.71 19.35 -23.44
N SER A 417 15.51 19.18 -22.39
CA SER A 417 16.50 20.17 -21.97
C SER A 417 17.75 20.12 -22.85
N SER A 418 18.54 21.21 -22.87
CA SER A 418 19.75 21.27 -23.68
C SER A 418 20.79 20.23 -23.21
N PRO A 419 21.62 19.68 -24.12
CA PRO A 419 22.69 18.77 -23.75
C PRO A 419 23.64 19.34 -22.69
N GLN A 420 23.93 20.65 -22.76
CA GLN A 420 24.78 21.34 -21.79
C GLN A 420 24.16 21.35 -20.39
N ALA A 421 22.87 21.71 -20.27
CA ALA A 421 22.20 21.73 -18.97
C ALA A 421 22.20 20.33 -18.32
N ARG A 422 22.02 19.27 -19.11
CA ARG A 422 22.11 17.89 -18.62
C ARG A 422 23.53 17.51 -18.19
N ALA A 423 24.55 17.96 -18.91
CA ALA A 423 25.94 17.73 -18.53
C ALA A 423 26.29 18.42 -17.21
N ASP A 424 25.85 19.66 -17.01
CA ASP A 424 26.06 20.41 -15.77
C ASP A 424 25.35 19.75 -14.57
N SER A 425 24.10 19.30 -14.76
CA SER A 425 23.39 18.49 -13.77
C SER A 425 24.15 17.19 -13.46
N ALA A 426 24.66 16.49 -14.48
CA ALA A 426 25.40 15.24 -14.28
C ALA A 426 26.67 15.44 -13.44
N GLN A 427 27.43 16.51 -13.68
CA GLN A 427 28.61 16.86 -12.87
C GLN A 427 28.22 17.15 -11.42
N THR A 428 27.12 17.88 -11.21
CA THR A 428 26.58 18.16 -9.87
C THR A 428 26.22 16.87 -9.12
N PHE A 429 25.57 15.93 -9.79
CA PHE A 429 25.22 14.64 -9.19
C PHE A 429 26.45 13.76 -8.92
N ALA A 430 27.46 13.77 -9.80
CA ALA A 430 28.72 13.06 -9.57
C ALA A 430 29.41 13.55 -8.27
N ALA A 431 29.43 14.86 -8.03
CA ALA A 431 29.96 15.41 -6.78
C ALA A 431 29.15 14.99 -5.54
N LYS A 432 27.81 15.00 -5.63
CA LYS A 432 26.92 14.53 -4.55
C LYS A 432 27.16 13.05 -4.22
N LEU A 433 27.26 12.19 -5.23
CA LEU A 433 27.54 10.76 -5.07
C LEU A 433 28.93 10.52 -4.46
N ALA A 434 29.94 11.25 -4.91
CA ALA A 434 31.29 11.17 -4.33
C ALA A 434 31.29 11.55 -2.84
N LYS A 435 30.54 12.58 -2.45
CA LYS A 435 30.37 12.98 -1.05
C LYS A 435 29.74 11.87 -0.20
N VAL A 436 28.61 11.31 -0.63
CA VAL A 436 27.95 10.20 0.09
C VAL A 436 28.87 9.00 0.23
N ASN A 437 29.59 8.62 -0.83
CA ASN A 437 30.56 7.52 -0.78
C ASN A 437 31.68 7.78 0.23
N ASN A 438 32.20 9.01 0.30
CA ASN A 438 33.22 9.39 1.26
C ASN A 438 32.70 9.37 2.70
N ASP A 439 31.46 9.84 2.93
CA ASP A 439 30.82 9.79 4.23
C ASP A 439 30.64 8.35 4.72
N VAL A 440 30.14 7.46 3.86
CA VAL A 440 30.01 6.02 4.17
C VAL A 440 31.37 5.38 4.48
N LYS A 441 32.40 5.67 3.67
CA LYS A 441 33.77 5.16 3.89
C LYS A 441 34.34 5.63 5.23
N ARG A 442 34.14 6.91 5.58
CA ARG A 442 34.60 7.50 6.84
C ARG A 442 33.97 6.79 8.03
N VAL A 443 32.65 6.58 8.00
CA VAL A 443 31.96 5.85 9.08
C VAL A 443 32.49 4.41 9.17
N ARG A 444 32.65 3.71 8.05
CA ARG A 444 33.22 2.36 8.04
C ARG A 444 34.62 2.29 8.65
N SER A 445 35.46 3.30 8.39
CA SER A 445 36.83 3.36 8.96
C SER A 445 36.84 3.63 10.47
N ALA A 446 35.86 4.39 10.98
CA ALA A 446 35.72 4.67 12.42
C ALA A 446 35.29 3.42 13.22
N PHE A 447 34.55 2.50 12.59
CA PHE A 447 34.08 1.24 13.19
C PHE A 447 34.98 0.03 12.88
N ARG A 448 36.32 0.17 12.92
CA ARG A 448 37.18 -1.03 12.90
C ARG A 448 36.93 -1.84 14.17
N PRO A 449 36.71 -3.17 14.10
CA PRO A 449 36.61 -3.98 15.30
C PRO A 449 37.92 -3.87 16.07
N ILE A 450 37.83 -3.64 17.39
CA ILE A 450 38.95 -3.90 18.29
C ILE A 450 39.34 -5.35 18.01
N ARG A 451 40.55 -5.58 17.47
CA ARG A 451 41.11 -6.92 17.32
C ARG A 451 40.98 -7.59 18.69
N THR A 452 40.11 -8.58 18.80
CA THR A 452 40.17 -9.52 19.92
C THR A 452 41.55 -10.14 19.85
N SER A 453 42.41 -9.72 20.77
CA SER A 453 43.71 -10.33 20.97
C SER A 453 43.48 -11.82 21.14
N ARG A 454 44.25 -12.62 20.38
CA ARG A 454 44.39 -14.06 20.59
C ARG A 454 44.61 -14.31 22.08
N ILE A 455 43.60 -14.81 22.78
CA ILE A 455 43.82 -15.48 24.05
C ILE A 455 44.38 -16.84 23.66
N ARG A 456 45.72 -16.94 23.68
CA ARG A 456 46.40 -18.23 23.83
C ARG A 456 45.94 -18.81 25.17
N ARG A 457 45.22 -19.93 25.14
CA ARG A 457 45.42 -21.06 26.06
C ARG A 457 45.09 -22.34 25.31
#